data_AF-A0A955PRC5-F1
#
_entry.id   AF-A0A955PRC5-F1
#
_cell.length_a   1.000
_cell.length_b   1.000
_cell.length_c   1.000
_cell.angle_alpha   90.00
_cell.angle_beta   90.00
_cell.angle_gamma   90.00
#
_symmetry.space_group_name_H-M   'P 1'
#
loop_
_entity.id
_entity.type
_entity.pdbx_description
1 polymer ?
#
loop_
_entity_poly.entity_id
_entity_poly.type
_entity_poly.pdbx_seq_one_letter_code
_entity_poly.pdbx_strand_id
1 'polypeptide(L)'
;MLFRFFPCLILLFTVASEGAVTFHSLLSEMTRLDALSQYPDPSYKTIQFSSTDRRSTAPYASEWYANSDGFGSEPIPNVLRVLKEPGEDKIGRYVIAEATGPGAIVRTWTARINGRVSLYLDDSREPVIEGEMTDFLMDTYGMLALDMGILKEKRLEKGFHQRNASYFPIPFAKNLRVEWEGNLQEIHFYEIEILKY
;
A
#
# COMPACT_ATOMS: atom_id res chain seq x y z
N MET A 1 54.24 -1.04 -35.56
CA MET A 1 53.27 -0.23 -34.79
C MET A 1 52.28 -1.18 -34.14
N LEU A 2 52.39 -1.46 -32.84
CA LEU A 2 51.40 -2.24 -32.08
C LEU A 2 50.45 -1.25 -31.38
N PHE A 3 49.17 -1.29 -31.72
CA PHE A 3 48.12 -0.59 -30.96
C PHE A 3 47.64 -1.51 -29.83
N ARG A 4 47.92 -1.13 -28.58
CA ARG A 4 47.32 -1.73 -27.39
C ARG A 4 45.95 -1.08 -27.15
N PHE A 5 44.89 -1.87 -27.28
CA PHE A 5 43.58 -1.52 -26.75
C PHE A 5 43.54 -1.88 -25.27
N PHE A 6 43.31 -0.89 -24.40
CA PHE A 6 42.98 -1.09 -22.99
C PHE A 6 41.44 -0.96 -22.86
N PRO A 7 40.71 -2.00 -22.42
CA PRO A 7 39.31 -1.85 -22.12
C PRO A 7 39.18 -1.12 -20.77
N CYS A 8 38.56 0.06 -20.79
CA CYS A 8 38.17 0.77 -19.58
C CYS A 8 36.90 0.10 -19.03
N LEU A 9 37.07 -0.74 -18.01
CA LEU A 9 35.96 -1.34 -17.27
C LEU A 9 35.36 -0.26 -16.37
N ILE A 10 34.26 0.36 -16.79
CA ILE A 10 33.50 1.27 -15.92
C ILE A 10 32.68 0.40 -14.96
N LEU A 11 33.19 0.24 -13.74
CA LEU A 11 32.41 -0.27 -12.62
C LEU A 11 31.45 0.85 -12.15
N LEU A 12 30.19 0.73 -12.55
CA LEU A 12 29.09 1.49 -11.95
C LEU A 12 28.84 0.90 -10.55
N PHE A 13 29.46 1.49 -9.53
CA PHE A 13 29.02 1.28 -8.16
C PHE A 13 27.74 2.09 -7.94
N THR A 14 26.60 1.42 -7.84
CA THR A 14 25.40 2.02 -7.26
C THR A 14 25.67 2.24 -5.78
N VAL A 15 26.02 3.48 -5.41
CA VAL A 15 26.05 3.92 -4.02
C VAL A 15 24.60 3.85 -3.52
N ALA A 16 24.30 2.88 -2.66
CA ALA A 16 23.10 2.95 -1.85
C ALA A 16 23.23 4.21 -0.97
N SER A 17 22.34 5.17 -1.14
CA SER A 17 22.32 6.37 -0.30
C SER A 17 22.21 5.93 1.16
N GLU A 18 23.14 6.40 1.99
CA GLU A 18 22.98 6.41 3.44
C GLU A 18 21.64 7.14 3.72
N GLY A 19 20.62 6.41 4.22
CA GLY A 19 19.25 6.92 4.39
C GLY A 19 18.19 6.42 3.38
N ALA A 20 18.52 5.52 2.45
CA ALA A 20 17.51 4.92 1.56
C ALA A 20 16.56 4.00 2.36
N VAL A 21 15.27 4.31 2.35
CA VAL A 21 14.22 3.46 2.92
C VAL A 21 14.03 2.25 2.00
N THR A 22 14.32 1.08 2.52
CA THR A 22 14.24 -0.20 1.80
C THR A 22 13.39 -1.18 2.58
N PHE A 23 13.00 -2.27 1.92
CA PHE A 23 12.34 -3.38 2.59
C PHE A 23 13.17 -3.89 3.79
N HIS A 24 14.48 -4.05 3.60
CA HIS A 24 15.39 -4.50 4.66
C HIS A 24 15.49 -3.52 5.84
N SER A 25 15.57 -2.20 5.59
CA SER A 25 15.63 -1.22 6.67
C SER A 25 14.32 -1.19 7.47
N LEU A 26 13.16 -1.26 6.78
CA LEU A 26 11.84 -1.33 7.42
C LEU A 26 11.68 -2.60 8.26
N LEU A 27 12.11 -3.76 7.75
CA LEU A 27 12.11 -5.01 8.52
C LEU A 27 12.98 -4.90 9.78
N SER A 28 14.15 -4.29 9.67
CA SER A 28 15.04 -4.08 10.81
C SER A 28 14.36 -3.19 11.85
N GLU A 29 13.72 -2.11 11.43
CA GLU A 29 12.99 -1.17 12.30
C GLU A 29 11.85 -1.85 13.08
N MET A 30 11.09 -2.77 12.46
CA MET A 30 9.99 -3.49 13.12
C MET A 30 10.40 -4.26 14.40
N THR A 31 11.68 -4.56 14.56
CA THR A 31 12.22 -5.28 15.74
C THR A 31 13.04 -4.41 16.68
N ARG A 32 13.26 -3.13 16.31
CA ARG A 32 14.07 -2.18 17.07
C ARG A 32 13.23 -1.42 18.08
N LEU A 33 13.11 -1.98 19.29
CA LEU A 33 12.37 -1.32 20.38
C LEU A 33 13.03 -0.01 20.86
N ASP A 34 14.34 0.17 20.65
CA ASP A 34 15.05 1.41 20.96
C ASP A 34 14.64 2.59 20.04
N ALA A 35 14.08 2.31 18.86
CA ALA A 35 13.58 3.34 17.95
C ALA A 35 12.34 4.05 18.52
N LEU A 36 11.58 3.41 19.43
CA LEU A 36 10.40 3.99 20.06
C LEU A 36 10.70 5.21 20.94
N SER A 37 11.96 5.38 21.37
CA SER A 37 12.41 6.52 22.16
C SER A 37 13.17 7.58 21.36
N GLN A 38 13.24 7.41 20.03
CA GLN A 38 13.99 8.28 19.13
C GLN A 38 13.04 8.97 18.15
N TYR A 39 13.44 10.15 17.69
CA TYR A 39 12.77 10.77 16.55
C TYR A 39 13.16 10.00 15.27
N PRO A 40 12.22 9.75 14.34
CA PRO A 40 12.53 8.99 13.14
C PRO A 40 13.58 9.71 12.28
N ASP A 41 14.56 8.95 11.82
CA ASP A 41 15.59 9.39 10.87
C ASP A 41 15.74 8.32 9.75
N PRO A 42 15.36 8.64 8.49
CA PRO A 42 14.82 9.92 8.04
C PRO A 42 13.44 10.23 8.65
N SER A 43 13.15 11.52 8.84
CA SER A 43 11.85 11.97 9.31
C SER A 43 10.74 11.57 8.34
N TYR A 44 9.59 11.15 8.86
CA TYR A 44 8.43 10.84 8.04
C TYR A 44 7.14 11.43 8.63
N LYS A 45 6.09 11.45 7.79
CA LYS A 45 4.70 11.65 8.22
C LYS A 45 3.92 10.37 7.97
N THR A 46 3.10 9.98 8.94
CA THR A 46 2.11 8.92 8.74
C THR A 46 0.89 9.48 8.03
N ILE A 47 0.47 8.85 6.94
CA ILE A 47 -0.73 9.19 6.20
C ILE A 47 -1.61 7.95 6.14
N GLN A 48 -2.88 8.09 6.49
CA GLN A 48 -3.87 7.02 6.41
C GLN A 48 -4.88 7.33 5.31
N PHE A 49 -5.06 6.38 4.39
CA PHE A 49 -6.19 6.31 3.49
C PHE A 49 -7.18 5.30 4.03
N SER A 50 -8.46 5.65 4.08
CA SER A 50 -9.48 4.73 4.56
C SER A 50 -10.82 4.95 3.89
N SER A 51 -11.71 3.97 4.12
CA SER A 51 -13.12 4.02 3.75
C SER A 51 -13.95 4.99 4.61
N THR A 52 -13.34 5.93 5.34
CA THR A 52 -14.08 6.84 6.24
C THR A 52 -15.15 7.64 5.51
N ASP A 53 -16.28 7.90 6.19
CA ASP A 53 -17.36 8.74 5.70
C ASP A 53 -16.84 10.13 5.33
N ARG A 54 -16.91 10.47 4.03
CA ARG A 54 -16.34 11.71 3.50
C ARG A 54 -17.02 12.98 4.03
N ARG A 55 -18.17 12.85 4.71
CA ARG A 55 -18.86 13.97 5.37
C ARG A 55 -18.25 14.28 6.75
N SER A 56 -17.59 13.31 7.38
CA SER A 56 -16.89 13.51 8.66
C SER A 56 -15.52 14.15 8.42
N THR A 57 -15.47 15.48 8.49
CA THR A 57 -14.29 16.26 8.05
C THR A 57 -13.50 16.92 9.17
N ALA A 58 -14.17 17.38 10.22
CA ALA A 58 -13.52 18.07 11.34
C ALA A 58 -14.36 17.95 12.62
N PRO A 59 -13.72 18.01 13.82
CA PRO A 59 -14.44 18.11 15.08
C PRO A 59 -15.47 19.23 15.06
N TYR A 60 -16.69 18.95 15.52
CA TYR A 60 -17.81 19.89 15.63
C TYR A 60 -18.36 20.47 14.32
N ALA A 61 -17.88 20.01 13.15
CA ALA A 61 -18.51 20.34 11.88
C ALA A 61 -19.88 19.66 11.75
N SER A 62 -20.70 20.13 10.79
CA SER A 62 -21.88 19.36 10.36
C SER A 62 -21.42 17.96 9.92
N GLU A 63 -22.16 16.92 10.29
CA GLU A 63 -21.84 15.52 9.96
C GLU A 63 -20.52 14.99 10.57
N TRP A 64 -19.94 15.61 11.60
CA TRP A 64 -18.71 15.11 12.25
C TRP A 64 -18.82 13.70 12.88
N TYR A 65 -20.04 13.21 13.09
CA TYR A 65 -20.34 11.84 13.52
C TYR A 65 -21.01 11.00 12.42
N ALA A 66 -20.91 11.40 11.16
CA ALA A 66 -21.34 10.56 10.06
C ALA A 66 -20.53 9.26 10.07
N ASN A 67 -21.22 8.14 9.83
CA ASN A 67 -20.71 6.80 10.12
C ASN A 67 -20.99 5.84 8.95
N SER A 68 -21.02 6.36 7.72
CA SER A 68 -21.10 5.57 6.50
C SER A 68 -19.67 5.31 5.99
N ASP A 69 -18.92 4.50 6.74
CA ASP A 69 -17.48 4.27 6.56
C ASP A 69 -17.15 3.07 5.64
N GLY A 70 -17.96 2.80 4.61
CA GLY A 70 -17.81 1.63 3.74
C GLY A 70 -18.83 0.52 4.01
N PHE A 71 -20.04 0.87 4.44
CA PHE A 71 -21.18 -0.04 4.55
C PHE A 71 -21.85 -0.35 3.19
N GLY A 72 -21.51 0.43 2.16
CA GLY A 72 -22.08 0.39 0.82
C GLY A 72 -23.15 1.47 0.60
N SER A 73 -23.24 1.95 -0.63
CA SER A 73 -24.21 2.97 -1.09
C SER A 73 -24.10 4.32 -0.37
N GLU A 74 -22.88 4.73 -0.03
CA GLU A 74 -22.61 6.01 0.62
C GLU A 74 -23.00 7.21 -0.25
N PRO A 75 -23.49 8.31 0.37
CA PRO A 75 -23.81 9.53 -0.37
C PRO A 75 -22.61 10.12 -1.13
N ILE A 76 -21.42 9.95 -0.57
CA ILE A 76 -20.14 10.29 -1.19
C ILE A 76 -19.29 9.02 -1.13
N PRO A 77 -18.90 8.44 -2.28
CA PRO A 77 -18.10 7.21 -2.30
C PRO A 77 -16.85 7.31 -1.42
N ASN A 78 -16.56 6.28 -0.61
CA ASN A 78 -15.38 6.26 0.24
C ASN A 78 -14.09 5.93 -0.52
N VAL A 79 -13.89 6.50 -1.70
CA VAL A 79 -12.72 6.35 -2.58
C VAL A 79 -12.14 7.73 -2.89
N LEU A 80 -10.90 7.82 -3.38
CA LEU A 80 -10.28 9.10 -3.76
C LEU A 80 -10.83 9.62 -5.10
N ARG A 81 -11.05 8.72 -6.05
CA ARG A 81 -11.67 9.03 -7.36
C ARG A 81 -12.17 7.78 -8.07
N VAL A 82 -13.10 7.98 -9.00
CA VAL A 82 -13.59 6.94 -9.92
C VAL A 82 -12.74 6.94 -11.19
N LEU A 83 -12.19 5.77 -11.56
CA LEU A 83 -11.48 5.54 -12.82
C LEU A 83 -12.40 4.97 -13.90
N LYS A 84 -13.36 4.14 -13.49
CA LYS A 84 -14.39 3.56 -14.34
C LYS A 84 -15.68 3.45 -13.53
N GLU A 85 -16.74 4.08 -14.00
CA GLU A 85 -18.07 3.97 -13.40
C GLU A 85 -18.58 2.52 -13.45
N PRO A 86 -19.35 2.07 -12.45
CA PRO A 86 -19.91 0.74 -12.43
C PRO A 86 -20.88 0.51 -13.60
N GLY A 87 -20.78 -0.67 -14.21
CA GLY A 87 -21.71 -1.12 -15.26
C GLY A 87 -22.95 -1.80 -14.71
N GLU A 88 -23.62 -2.61 -15.54
CA GLU A 88 -24.77 -3.42 -15.13
C GLU A 88 -24.40 -4.46 -14.05
N ASP A 89 -23.15 -4.92 -14.05
CA ASP A 89 -22.56 -5.82 -13.05
C ASP A 89 -22.27 -5.13 -11.70
N LYS A 90 -22.47 -3.80 -11.63
CA LYS A 90 -22.17 -2.95 -10.48
C LYS A 90 -20.68 -2.86 -10.11
N ILE A 91 -19.78 -3.33 -10.98
CA ILE A 91 -18.34 -3.31 -10.75
C ILE A 91 -17.73 -2.08 -11.43
N GLY A 92 -17.14 -1.20 -10.62
CA GLY A 92 -16.35 -0.07 -11.08
C GLY A 92 -14.88 -0.21 -10.69
N ARG A 93 -14.06 0.75 -11.12
CA ARG A 93 -12.64 0.85 -10.74
C ARG A 93 -12.37 2.21 -10.11
N TYR A 94 -11.63 2.19 -9.01
CA TYR A 94 -11.46 3.36 -8.15
C TYR A 94 -10.03 3.47 -7.67
N VAL A 95 -9.57 4.69 -7.39
CA VAL A 95 -8.33 4.88 -6.63
C VAL A 95 -8.68 5.04 -5.17
N ILE A 96 -8.06 4.25 -4.30
CA ILE A 96 -8.33 4.24 -2.86
C ILE A 96 -7.16 4.75 -2.02
N ALA A 97 -5.94 4.73 -2.57
CA ALA A 97 -4.77 5.36 -1.99
C ALA A 97 -3.84 5.88 -3.10
N GLU A 98 -3.27 7.07 -2.91
CA GLU A 98 -2.30 7.65 -3.83
C GLU A 98 -1.35 8.60 -3.10
N ALA A 99 -0.05 8.47 -3.37
CA ALA A 99 0.96 9.34 -2.81
C ALA A 99 2.08 9.59 -3.82
N THR A 100 2.69 10.78 -3.76
CA THR A 100 3.85 11.17 -4.58
C THR A 100 5.10 11.29 -3.71
N GLY A 101 6.28 11.23 -4.31
CA GLY A 101 7.58 11.15 -3.62
C GLY A 101 7.83 9.81 -2.91
N PRO A 102 8.94 9.70 -2.16
CA PRO A 102 9.33 8.46 -1.49
C PRO A 102 8.41 8.12 -0.31
N GLY A 103 8.21 6.83 -0.05
CA GLY A 103 7.32 6.37 1.00
C GLY A 103 7.34 4.86 1.18
N ALA A 104 6.56 4.36 2.13
CA ALA A 104 6.31 2.93 2.29
C ALA A 104 4.90 2.68 2.81
N ILE A 105 4.18 1.71 2.24
CA ILE A 105 3.03 1.11 2.92
C ILE A 105 3.57 0.30 4.08
N VAL A 106 3.05 0.54 5.29
CA VAL A 106 3.52 -0.14 6.52
C VAL A 106 2.42 -0.87 7.26
N ARG A 107 1.16 -0.54 6.99
CA ARG A 107 0.01 -1.26 7.52
C ARG A 107 -1.17 -1.19 6.56
N THR A 108 -1.84 -2.32 6.40
CA THR A 108 -3.12 -2.40 5.71
C THR A 108 -4.12 -3.14 6.60
N TRP A 109 -5.41 -2.88 6.43
CA TRP A 109 -6.45 -3.55 7.20
C TRP A 109 -7.79 -3.58 6.48
N THR A 110 -8.58 -4.62 6.74
CA THR A 110 -10.00 -4.67 6.38
C THR A 110 -10.81 -5.55 7.34
N ALA A 111 -12.04 -5.13 7.67
CA ALA A 111 -13.03 -6.04 8.24
C ALA A 111 -13.72 -6.91 7.17
N ARG A 112 -13.95 -6.32 5.98
CA ARG A 112 -14.55 -6.95 4.81
C ARG A 112 -14.39 -6.01 3.60
N ILE A 113 -13.88 -6.55 2.51
CA ILE A 113 -13.91 -5.91 1.19
C ILE A 113 -13.71 -6.98 0.12
N ASN A 114 -14.60 -7.02 -0.86
CA ASN A 114 -14.48 -7.91 -2.02
C ASN A 114 -13.78 -7.19 -3.18
N GLY A 115 -13.45 -7.94 -4.23
CA GLY A 115 -12.90 -7.38 -5.47
C GLY A 115 -11.39 -7.50 -5.56
N ARG A 116 -10.81 -6.77 -6.53
CA ARG A 116 -9.40 -6.94 -6.91
C ARG A 116 -8.61 -5.67 -6.64
N VAL A 117 -7.33 -5.85 -6.32
CA VAL A 117 -6.36 -4.76 -6.19
C VAL A 117 -5.42 -4.76 -7.40
N SER A 118 -5.03 -3.55 -7.82
CA SER A 118 -3.86 -3.33 -8.67
C SER A 118 -3.01 -2.23 -8.02
N LEU A 119 -1.78 -2.59 -7.63
CA LEU A 119 -0.82 -1.68 -7.00
C LEU A 119 0.20 -1.22 -8.03
N TYR A 120 0.37 0.09 -8.17
CA TYR A 120 1.37 0.70 -9.03
C TYR A 120 2.37 1.47 -8.18
N LEU A 121 3.66 1.24 -8.42
CA LEU A 121 4.75 1.98 -7.78
C LEU A 121 5.64 2.61 -8.84
N ASP A 122 6.23 3.75 -8.51
CA ASP A 122 7.39 4.33 -9.21
C ASP A 122 7.24 4.55 -10.72
N ASP A 123 6.09 5.08 -11.13
CA ASP A 123 5.71 5.30 -12.54
C ASP A 123 5.56 4.00 -13.36
N SER A 124 5.46 2.84 -12.71
CA SER A 124 5.25 1.58 -13.43
C SER A 124 3.96 1.63 -14.24
N ARG A 125 4.04 1.20 -15.51
CA ARG A 125 2.88 1.13 -16.42
C ARG A 125 1.99 -0.06 -16.09
N GLU A 126 2.60 -1.14 -15.62
CA GLU A 126 1.92 -2.34 -15.18
C GLU A 126 1.90 -2.39 -13.65
N PRO A 127 0.85 -2.95 -13.04
CA PRO A 127 0.81 -3.13 -11.60
C PRO A 127 1.91 -4.08 -11.13
N VAL A 128 2.57 -3.72 -10.03
CA VAL A 128 3.60 -4.55 -9.39
C VAL A 128 3.01 -5.61 -8.47
N ILE A 129 1.76 -5.41 -8.02
CA ILE A 129 0.96 -6.40 -7.30
C ILE A 129 -0.44 -6.36 -7.88
N GLU A 130 -0.97 -7.54 -8.22
CA GLU A 130 -2.37 -7.75 -8.56
C GLU A 130 -2.92 -8.95 -7.79
N GLY A 131 -4.17 -8.87 -7.34
CA GLY A 131 -4.74 -9.98 -6.58
C GLY A 131 -6.09 -9.66 -5.96
N GLU A 132 -6.50 -10.53 -5.04
CA GLU A 132 -7.71 -10.32 -4.26
C GLU A 132 -7.49 -9.22 -3.22
N MET A 133 -8.43 -8.26 -3.15
CA MET A 133 -8.32 -7.09 -2.26
C MET A 133 -8.21 -7.50 -0.79
N THR A 134 -8.95 -8.54 -0.38
CA THR A 134 -8.88 -9.09 0.99
C THR A 134 -7.47 -9.63 1.30
N ASP A 135 -6.87 -10.38 0.38
CA ASP A 135 -5.54 -10.96 0.60
C ASP A 135 -4.47 -9.86 0.64
N PHE A 136 -4.57 -8.86 -0.23
CA PHE A 136 -3.68 -7.70 -0.19
C PHE A 136 -3.74 -6.97 1.16
N LEU A 137 -4.93 -6.73 1.73
CA LEU A 137 -5.06 -5.98 2.98
C LEU A 137 -4.75 -6.80 4.24
N MET A 138 -4.93 -8.13 4.20
CA MET A 138 -4.80 -8.99 5.39
C MET A 138 -3.55 -9.88 5.40
N ASP A 139 -3.01 -10.24 4.23
CA ASP A 139 -1.93 -11.23 4.07
C ASP A 139 -1.10 -10.98 2.81
N THR A 140 -0.60 -9.75 2.62
CA THR A 140 0.14 -9.36 1.42
C THR A 140 1.35 -10.28 1.17
N TYR A 141 2.08 -10.63 2.23
CA TYR A 141 3.21 -11.56 2.13
C TYR A 141 2.76 -12.95 1.64
N GLY A 142 1.71 -13.53 2.24
CA GLY A 142 1.22 -14.85 1.87
C GLY A 142 0.77 -14.90 0.41
N MET A 143 0.09 -13.85 -0.06
CA MET A 143 -0.28 -13.68 -1.46
C MET A 143 0.95 -13.71 -2.39
N LEU A 144 1.93 -12.84 -2.15
CA LEU A 144 3.13 -12.75 -2.99
C LEU A 144 3.98 -14.03 -2.94
N ALA A 145 4.17 -14.60 -1.74
CA ALA A 145 4.97 -15.79 -1.55
C ALA A 145 4.34 -17.02 -2.20
N LEU A 146 3.01 -17.08 -2.31
CA LEU A 146 2.32 -18.12 -3.08
C LEU A 146 2.53 -17.95 -4.58
N ASP A 147 2.36 -16.73 -5.10
CA ASP A 147 2.56 -16.46 -6.53
C ASP A 147 4.00 -16.77 -6.97
N MET A 148 4.97 -16.58 -6.06
CA MET A 148 6.37 -16.94 -6.27
C MET A 148 6.69 -18.43 -6.02
N GLY A 149 5.73 -19.23 -5.57
CA GLY A 149 5.94 -20.66 -5.25
C GLY A 149 6.80 -20.92 -4.00
N ILE A 150 7.01 -19.90 -3.16
CA ILE A 150 7.72 -20.00 -1.88
C ILE A 150 6.84 -20.72 -0.84
N LEU A 151 5.54 -20.39 -0.83
CA LEU A 151 4.55 -21.09 -0.02
C LEU A 151 3.72 -22.06 -0.87
N LYS A 152 3.16 -23.06 -0.21
CA LYS A 152 2.24 -24.03 -0.83
C LYS A 152 0.78 -23.79 -0.47
N GLU A 153 0.53 -23.05 0.60
CA GLU A 153 -0.81 -22.75 1.12
C GLU A 153 -0.90 -21.28 1.53
N LYS A 154 -2.12 -20.73 1.49
CA LYS A 154 -2.40 -19.36 1.95
C LYS A 154 -2.15 -19.27 3.45
N ARG A 155 -1.56 -18.14 3.86
CA ARG A 155 -1.20 -17.76 5.23
C ARG A 155 -0.03 -18.52 5.83
N LEU A 156 0.99 -17.75 6.21
CA LEU A 156 1.89 -18.18 7.28
C LEU A 156 1.11 -18.22 8.60
N GLU A 157 1.38 -19.20 9.47
CA GLU A 157 0.86 -19.16 10.85
C GLU A 157 1.33 -17.93 11.63
N LYS A 158 2.49 -17.35 11.25
CA LYS A 158 3.15 -16.25 11.96
C LYS A 158 3.85 -15.30 10.99
N GLY A 159 3.87 -14.02 11.33
CA GLY A 159 4.66 -12.99 10.65
C GLY A 159 3.81 -12.09 9.74
N PHE A 160 4.10 -10.79 9.78
CA PHE A 160 3.47 -9.72 8.99
C PHE A 160 1.94 -9.59 9.07
N HIS A 161 1.25 -10.30 9.97
CA HIS A 161 -0.19 -10.18 10.09
C HIS A 161 -0.65 -10.19 11.55
N GLN A 162 -1.74 -9.48 11.81
CA GLN A 162 -2.46 -9.50 13.09
C GLN A 162 -3.96 -9.45 12.80
N ARG A 163 -4.63 -10.61 12.91
CA ARG A 163 -6.08 -10.78 12.63
C ARG A 163 -6.46 -10.29 11.21
N ASN A 164 -6.87 -9.03 11.11
CA ASN A 164 -7.43 -8.40 9.92
C ASN A 164 -6.49 -7.37 9.28
N ALA A 165 -5.25 -7.29 9.77
CA ALA A 165 -4.24 -6.36 9.29
C ALA A 165 -3.00 -7.10 8.78
N SER A 166 -2.38 -6.53 7.74
CA SER A 166 -1.02 -6.84 7.33
C SER A 166 -0.07 -5.70 7.72
N TYR A 167 1.15 -6.08 8.06
CA TYR A 167 2.30 -5.21 8.35
C TYR A 167 3.47 -5.52 7.42
N PHE A 168 3.20 -6.13 6.25
CA PHE A 168 4.24 -6.38 5.26
C PHE A 168 4.64 -5.05 4.61
N PRO A 169 5.89 -4.57 4.77
CA PRO A 169 6.26 -3.26 4.27
C PRO A 169 6.44 -3.25 2.75
N ILE A 170 5.91 -2.24 2.07
CA ILE A 170 6.07 -2.04 0.61
C ILE A 170 6.65 -0.64 0.35
N PRO A 171 7.98 -0.50 0.20
CA PRO A 171 8.61 0.78 -0.10
C PRO A 171 8.43 1.20 -1.56
N PHE A 172 8.43 2.52 -1.81
CA PHE A 172 8.40 3.14 -3.13
C PHE A 172 9.22 4.44 -3.13
N ALA A 173 9.80 4.79 -4.28
CA ALA A 173 10.73 5.92 -4.40
C ALA A 173 10.11 7.21 -4.95
N LYS A 174 9.12 7.11 -5.84
CA LYS A 174 8.55 8.24 -6.58
C LYS A 174 7.05 8.38 -6.40
N ASN A 175 6.29 7.29 -6.41
CA ASN A 175 4.85 7.33 -6.17
C ASN A 175 4.28 5.95 -5.88
N LEU A 176 3.07 6.00 -5.33
CA LEU A 176 2.19 4.88 -5.04
C LEU A 176 0.81 5.21 -5.60
N ARG A 177 0.17 4.25 -6.27
CA ARG A 177 -1.27 4.27 -6.54
C ARG A 177 -1.86 2.89 -6.29
N VAL A 178 -2.92 2.83 -5.47
CA VAL A 178 -3.69 1.62 -5.20
C VAL A 178 -5.04 1.76 -5.88
N GLU A 179 -5.29 0.88 -6.84
CA GLU A 179 -6.58 0.77 -7.52
C GLU A 179 -7.37 -0.40 -6.96
N TRP A 180 -8.67 -0.20 -6.80
CA TRP A 180 -9.63 -1.22 -6.39
C TRP A 180 -10.70 -1.37 -7.47
N GLU A 181 -10.87 -2.60 -7.95
CA GLU A 181 -12.00 -2.99 -8.78
C GLU A 181 -13.04 -3.71 -7.92
N GLY A 182 -14.23 -3.13 -7.79
CA GLY A 182 -15.25 -3.66 -6.89
C GLY A 182 -16.60 -2.93 -6.96
N ASN A 183 -17.49 -3.30 -6.03
CA ASN A 183 -18.87 -2.82 -5.97
C ASN A 183 -19.06 -1.85 -4.80
N LEU A 184 -19.32 -0.58 -5.10
CA LEU A 184 -19.60 0.45 -4.08
C LEU A 184 -20.94 0.24 -3.36
N GLN A 185 -21.81 -0.66 -3.83
CA GLN A 185 -23.05 -1.02 -3.13
C GLN A 185 -22.83 -2.09 -2.05
N GLU A 186 -21.63 -2.68 -1.98
CA GLU A 186 -21.27 -3.68 -0.98
C GLU A 186 -20.35 -3.11 0.10
N ILE A 187 -20.19 -3.85 1.20
CA ILE A 187 -19.25 -3.48 2.27
C ILE A 187 -17.81 -3.45 1.74
N HIS A 188 -17.10 -2.36 2.03
CA HIS A 188 -15.73 -2.11 1.57
C HIS A 188 -14.90 -1.36 2.61
N PHE A 189 -14.79 -1.92 3.81
CA PHE A 189 -13.92 -1.36 4.85
C PHE A 189 -12.46 -1.50 4.45
N TYR A 190 -11.69 -0.41 4.45
CA TYR A 190 -10.25 -0.48 4.25
C TYR A 190 -9.50 0.59 5.03
N GLU A 191 -8.28 0.26 5.42
CA GLU A 191 -7.24 1.20 5.83
C GLU A 191 -5.94 0.84 5.11
N ILE A 192 -5.24 1.86 4.60
CA ILE A 192 -3.90 1.77 4.03
C ILE A 192 -3.09 2.90 4.65
N GLU A 193 -2.13 2.54 5.48
CA GLU A 193 -1.24 3.47 6.18
C GLU A 193 0.12 3.49 5.49
N ILE A 194 0.60 4.70 5.20
CA ILE A 194 1.91 4.94 4.61
C ILE A 194 2.78 5.82 5.49
N LEU A 195 4.07 5.54 5.51
CA LEU A 195 5.09 6.47 5.92
C LEU A 195 5.53 7.28 4.71
N LYS A 196 5.46 8.60 4.83
CA LYS A 196 5.83 9.55 3.80
C LYS A 196 7.10 10.29 4.22
N TYR A 197 8.19 10.02 3.50
CA TYR A 197 9.50 10.67 3.68
C TYR A 197 9.64 11.91 2.80
#